data_AF-A0A3D0CYE1-F1
#
_entry.id   AF-A0A3D0CYE1-F1
#
_cell.length_a   1.000
_cell.length_b   1.000
_cell.length_c   1.000
_cell.angle_alpha   90.00
_cell.angle_beta   90.00
_cell.angle_gamma   90.00
#
_symmetry.space_group_name_H-M   'P 1'
#
loop_
_entity.id
_entity.type
_entity.pdbx_description
1 polymer ?
#
loop_
_entity_poly.entity_id
_entity_poly.type
_entity_poly.pdbx_seq_one_letter_code
_entity_poly.pdbx_strand_id
1 'polypeptide(L)'
;MNKQHLTLFGLKFHPFRPGVPLEALMALPAVDSFCRRVEFSMGDGGYVMITGDPGTGKSVALRQLSHRLGKQRDVVVGTIDHPQSRVSDFYRELGDIFN
;
A
#
# COMPACT_ATOMS: atom_id res chain seq x y z
N MET A 1 11.20 13.10 -13.36
CA MET A 1 11.86 14.20 -12.63
C MET A 1 13.35 13.89 -12.54
N ASN A 2 14.24 14.83 -12.90
CA ASN A 2 15.69 14.61 -12.86
C ASN A 2 16.30 15.17 -11.56
N LYS A 3 17.62 15.00 -11.36
CA LYS A 3 18.32 15.49 -10.16
C LYS A 3 18.24 17.01 -10.00
N GLN A 4 18.29 17.77 -11.10
CA GLN A 4 18.17 19.23 -11.06
C GLN A 4 16.81 19.68 -10.52
N HIS A 5 15.72 19.03 -10.96
CA HIS A 5 14.38 19.31 -10.44
C HIS A 5 14.26 18.93 -8.96
N LEU A 6 14.85 17.80 -8.53
CA LEU A 6 14.84 17.40 -7.12
C LEU A 6 15.52 18.46 -6.24
N THR A 7 16.70 18.95 -6.65
CA THR A 7 17.41 20.01 -5.94
C THR A 7 16.62 21.31 -5.91
N LEU A 8 16.03 21.73 -7.03
CA LEU A 8 15.24 22.96 -7.13
C LEU A 8 14.05 22.97 -6.14
N PHE A 9 13.38 21.83 -5.97
CA PHE A 9 12.22 21.70 -5.07
C PHE A 9 12.58 21.19 -3.67
N GLY A 10 13.87 21.03 -3.33
CA GLY A 10 14.30 20.51 -2.04
C GLY A 10 13.85 19.07 -1.74
N LEU A 11 13.57 18.28 -2.78
CA LEU A 11 13.02 16.93 -2.64
C LEU A 11 14.13 15.88 -2.52
N LYS A 12 14.15 15.16 -1.41
CA LYS A 12 15.07 14.04 -1.17
C LYS A 12 14.76 12.82 -2.06
N PHE A 13 13.48 12.58 -2.35
CA PHE A 13 13.01 11.41 -3.08
C PHE A 13 12.22 11.81 -4.32
N HIS A 14 12.22 10.95 -5.34
CA HIS A 14 11.47 11.20 -6.56
C HIS A 14 9.97 10.93 -6.37
N PRO A 15 9.09 11.95 -6.34
CA PRO A 15 7.71 11.80 -5.86
C PRO A 15 6.82 10.92 -6.74
N PHE A 16 7.16 10.75 -8.03
CA PHE A 16 6.36 9.94 -8.96
C PHE A 16 6.87 8.52 -9.17
N ARG A 17 7.84 8.05 -8.37
CA ARG A 17 8.29 6.65 -8.47
C ARG A 17 7.39 5.76 -7.60
N PRO A 18 6.96 4.58 -8.09
CA PRO A 18 6.16 3.66 -7.28
C PRO A 18 6.84 3.28 -5.94
N GLY A 19 8.16 3.18 -5.94
CA GLY A 19 8.99 2.83 -4.77
C GLY A 19 9.42 3.99 -3.88
N VAL A 20 8.69 5.12 -3.83
CA VAL A 20 8.97 6.18 -2.83
C VAL A 20 8.92 5.56 -1.42
N PRO A 21 9.93 5.77 -0.55
CA PRO A 21 9.96 5.20 0.79
C PRO A 21 8.75 5.61 1.64
N LEU A 22 8.33 4.74 2.56
CA LEU A 22 7.11 4.97 3.36
C LEU A 22 7.23 6.21 4.25
N GLU A 23 8.42 6.47 4.79
CA GLU A 23 8.72 7.66 5.59
C GLU A 23 8.64 8.97 4.82
N ALA A 24 8.67 8.90 3.49
CA ALA A 24 8.53 10.05 2.60
C ALA A 24 7.07 10.26 2.14
N LEU A 25 6.15 9.37 2.51
CA LEU A 25 4.75 9.51 2.16
C LEU A 25 4.05 10.44 3.15
N MET A 26 3.13 11.25 2.63
CA MET A 26 2.27 12.08 3.46
C MET A 26 1.27 11.20 4.22
N ALA A 27 1.24 11.34 5.55
CA ALA A 27 0.28 10.67 6.41
C ALA A 27 -1.03 11.47 6.47
N LEU A 28 -1.92 11.24 5.50
CA LEU A 28 -3.23 11.88 5.47
C LEU A 28 -4.12 11.36 6.62
N PRO A 29 -4.84 12.23 7.36
CA PRO A 29 -5.71 11.80 8.46
C PRO A 29 -6.76 10.76 8.07
N ALA A 30 -7.29 10.85 6.84
CA ALA A 30 -8.24 9.88 6.30
C ALA A 30 -7.62 8.49 6.10
N VAL A 31 -6.36 8.44 5.64
CA VAL A 31 -5.61 7.19 5.46
C VAL A 31 -5.25 6.58 6.82
N ASP A 32 -4.85 7.40 7.79
CA ASP A 32 -4.60 6.94 9.16
C ASP A 32 -5.88 6.34 9.80
N SER A 33 -6.99 7.07 9.71
CA SER A 33 -8.29 6.62 10.23
C SER A 33 -8.75 5.32 9.55
N PHE A 34 -8.52 5.20 8.24
CA PHE A 34 -8.78 3.98 7.50
C PHE A 34 -7.92 2.82 8.01
N CYS A 35 -6.60 2.99 8.14
CA CYS A 35 -5.70 1.93 8.61
C CYS A 35 -6.08 1.44 10.00
N ARG A 36 -6.42 2.34 10.92
CA ARG A 36 -6.85 1.96 12.28
C ARG A 36 -8.12 1.12 12.29
N ARG A 37 -9.09 1.41 11.42
CA ARG A 37 -10.32 0.60 11.31
C ARG A 37 -10.01 -0.80 10.80
N VAL A 38 -9.14 -0.92 9.80
CA VAL A 38 -8.72 -2.23 9.28
C VAL A 38 -7.99 -3.02 10.35
N GLU A 39 -7.04 -2.39 11.06
CA GLU A 39 -6.32 -3.01 12.18
C GLU A 39 -7.28 -3.53 13.26
N PHE A 40 -8.30 -2.75 13.61
CA PHE A 40 -9.29 -3.13 14.61
C PHE A 40 -10.17 -4.31 14.17
N SER A 41 -10.55 -4.38 12.89
CA SER A 41 -11.40 -5.46 12.36
C SER A 41 -10.66 -6.74 11.96
N MET A 42 -9.33 -6.81 12.13
CA MET A 42 -8.53 -7.97 11.68
C MET A 42 -8.99 -9.29 12.31
N GLY A 43 -9.38 -9.28 13.59
CA GLY A 43 -9.79 -10.48 14.32
C GLY A 43 -11.13 -11.07 13.85
N ASP A 44 -12.01 -10.23 13.29
CA ASP A 44 -13.31 -10.65 12.78
C ASP A 44 -13.20 -11.18 11.33
N GLY A 45 -12.09 -10.88 10.66
CA GLY A 45 -11.91 -11.11 9.22
C GLY A 45 -12.78 -10.18 8.36
N GLY A 46 -12.65 -10.31 7.04
CA GLY A 46 -13.51 -9.61 6.08
C GLY A 46 -12.76 -9.01 4.90
N TYR A 47 -13.45 -8.13 4.18
CA TYR A 47 -12.95 -7.48 2.98
C TYR A 47 -13.09 -5.97 3.10
N VAL A 48 -12.12 -5.26 2.54
CA VAL A 48 -12.09 -3.80 2.53
C VAL A 48 -11.81 -3.33 1.11
N MET A 49 -12.56 -2.33 0.66
CA MET A 49 -12.42 -1.77 -0.68
C MET A 49 -12.03 -0.30 -0.60
N ILE A 50 -11.00 0.10 -1.36
CA ILE A 50 -10.62 1.50 -1.56
C ILE A 50 -10.95 1.87 -3.01
N THR A 51 -11.78 2.89 -3.18
CA THR A 51 -12.18 3.43 -4.50
C THR A 51 -11.75 4.89 -4.63
N GLY A 52 -11.84 5.43 -5.84
CA GLY A 52 -11.50 6.82 -6.15
C GLY A 52 -10.77 6.95 -7.47
N ASP A 53 -10.61 8.18 -7.95
CA ASP A 53 -10.06 8.47 -9.26
C ASP A 53 -8.59 8.04 -9.42
N PRO A 54 -8.10 7.82 -10.65
CA PRO A 54 -6.68 7.60 -10.89
C PRO A 54 -5.80 8.70 -10.26
N GLY A 55 -4.68 8.32 -9.64
CA GLY A 55 -3.76 9.28 -9.04
C GLY A 55 -4.14 9.82 -7.65
N THR A 56 -5.25 9.38 -7.05
CA THR A 56 -5.70 9.83 -5.70
C THR A 56 -4.96 9.17 -4.52
N GLY A 57 -3.95 8.34 -4.79
CA GLY A 57 -3.12 7.74 -3.74
C GLY A 57 -3.62 6.41 -3.16
N LYS A 58 -4.57 5.72 -3.83
CA LYS A 58 -5.08 4.40 -3.39
C LYS A 58 -3.96 3.37 -3.16
N SER A 59 -3.08 3.17 -4.13
CA SER A 59 -1.94 2.24 -4.01
C SER A 59 -0.98 2.66 -2.90
N VAL A 60 -0.80 3.97 -2.71
CA VAL A 60 0.04 4.51 -1.63
C VAL A 60 -0.57 4.25 -0.25
N ALA A 61 -1.90 4.37 -0.11
CA ALA A 61 -2.62 4.03 1.11
C ALA A 61 -2.49 2.53 1.44
N LEU A 62 -2.59 1.64 0.45
CA LEU A 62 -2.38 0.20 0.65
C LEU A 62 -0.94 -0.13 1.08
N ARG A 63 0.06 0.59 0.57
CA ARG A 63 1.46 0.44 1.03
C ARG A 63 1.62 0.85 2.50
N GLN A 64 0.96 1.92 2.94
CA GLN A 64 0.94 2.30 4.36
C GLN A 64 0.23 1.24 5.22
N LEU A 65 -0.92 0.73 4.77
CA LEU A 65 -1.65 -0.32 5.46
C LEU A 65 -0.81 -1.60 5.59
N SER A 66 -0.25 -2.09 4.49
CA SER A 66 0.60 -3.29 4.47
C SER A 66 1.76 -3.20 5.46
N HIS A 67 2.45 -2.05 5.51
CA HIS A 67 3.53 -1.81 6.47
C HIS A 67 3.06 -1.82 7.93
N ARG A 68 1.86 -1.30 8.21
CA ARG A 68 1.31 -1.28 9.56
C ARG A 68 0.86 -2.66 10.01
N LEU A 69 0.14 -3.39 9.15
CA LEU A 69 -0.27 -4.77 9.43
C LEU A 69 0.95 -5.69 9.60
N GLY A 70 2.00 -5.50 8.82
CA GLY A 70 3.23 -6.29 8.92
C GLY A 70 4.03 -6.06 10.21
N LYS A 71 3.67 -5.04 11.02
CA LYS A 71 4.23 -4.82 12.36
C LYS A 71 3.43 -5.48 13.47
N GLN A 72 2.24 -6.00 13.16
CA GLN A 72 1.41 -6.71 14.14
C GLN A 72 1.99 -8.10 14.38
N ARG A 73 1.94 -8.56 15.64
CA ARG A 73 2.36 -9.93 15.98
C ARG A 73 1.36 -10.92 15.40
N ASP A 74 1.86 -12.09 14.99
CA ASP A 74 1.05 -13.20 14.50
C ASP A 74 0.21 -12.87 13.25
N VAL A 75 0.61 -11.84 12.48
CA VAL A 75 -0.01 -11.47 11.22
C VAL A 75 0.98 -11.67 10.08
N VAL A 76 0.56 -12.45 9.07
CA VAL A 76 1.27 -12.57 7.78
C VAL A 76 0.59 -11.65 6.78
N VAL A 77 1.37 -10.80 6.10
CA VAL A 77 0.86 -9.85 5.11
C VAL A 77 1.43 -10.18 3.74
N GLY A 78 0.52 -10.40 2.80
CA GLY A 78 0.83 -10.57 1.38
C GLY A 78 0.28 -9.44 0.54
N THR A 79 0.96 -9.10 -0.55
CA THR A 79 0.49 -8.12 -1.54
C THR A 79 0.57 -8.72 -2.93
N ILE A 80 -0.50 -8.55 -3.72
CA ILE A 80 -0.59 -8.94 -5.11
C ILE A 80 -0.72 -7.67 -5.95
N ASP A 81 0.12 -7.52 -6.97
CA ASP A 81 0.08 -6.38 -7.90
C ASP A 81 0.10 -6.87 -9.35
N HIS A 82 -1.09 -7.07 -9.92
CA HIS A 82 -1.29 -7.50 -11.30
C HIS A 82 -2.32 -6.60 -11.98
N PRO A 83 -1.90 -5.72 -12.92
CA PRO A 83 -2.82 -4.88 -13.68
C PRO A 83 -3.84 -5.70 -14.50
N GLN A 84 -3.43 -6.90 -14.93
CA GLN A 84 -4.25 -7.87 -15.64
C GLN A 84 -3.78 -9.29 -15.27
N SER A 85 -4.69 -10.16 -14.86
CA SER A 85 -4.40 -11.56 -14.54
C SER A 85 -5.64 -12.43 -14.72
N ARG A 86 -5.45 -13.74 -14.92
CA ARG A 86 -6.55 -14.71 -14.87
C ARG A 86 -6.81 -15.11 -13.41
N VAL A 87 -8.02 -15.59 -13.14
CA VAL A 87 -8.38 -16.12 -11.81
C VAL A 87 -7.42 -17.22 -11.35
N SER A 88 -6.93 -18.06 -12.26
CA SER A 88 -5.93 -19.09 -11.95
C SER A 88 -4.60 -18.51 -11.46
N ASP A 89 -4.16 -17.37 -12.02
CA ASP A 89 -2.92 -16.73 -11.60
C ASP A 89 -3.06 -16.17 -10.18
N PHE A 90 -4.22 -15.60 -9.84
CA PHE A 90 -4.52 -15.12 -8.50
C PHE A 90 -4.43 -16.23 -7.44
N TYR A 91 -5.04 -17.39 -7.68
CA TYR A 91 -4.97 -18.51 -6.73
C TYR A 91 -3.57 -19.10 -6.60
N ARG A 92 -2.80 -19.18 -7.71
CA ARG A 92 -1.40 -19.63 -7.65
C ARG A 92 -0.58 -18.69 -6.77
N GLU A 93 -0.69 -17.38 -6.99
CA GLU A 93 0.07 -16.38 -6.26
C GLU A 93 -0.34 -16.32 -4.78
N LEU A 94 -1.64 -16.47 -4.46
CA LEU A 94 -2.08 -16.63 -3.08
C LEU A 94 -1.40 -17.83 -2.40
N GLY A 95 -1.32 -18.96 -3.10
CA GLY A 95 -0.59 -20.13 -2.63
C GLY A 95 0.89 -19.80 -2.38
N ASP A 96 1.56 -19.19 -3.34
CA ASP A 96 2.98 -18.83 -3.23
C ASP A 96 3.27 -17.86 -2.06
N ILE A 97 2.34 -16.94 -1.76
CA ILE A 97 2.48 -15.92 -0.71
C ILE A 97 2.28 -16.47 0.70
N PHE A 98 1.35 -17.41 0.89
CA PHE A 98 0.90 -17.85 2.22
C PHE A 98 1.25 -19.32 2.56
N ASN A 99 2.13 -19.96 1.77
CA ASN A 99 2.64 -21.31 2.03
C ASN A 99 3.67 -21.36 3.16
#